data_AF-A0A4Q5QR21-F1
#
_entry.id   AF-A0A4Q5QR21-F1
#
_cell.length_a   1.000
_cell.length_b   1.000
_cell.length_c   1.000
_cell.angle_alpha   90.00
_cell.angle_beta   90.00
_cell.angle_gamma   90.00
#
_symmetry.space_group_name_H-M   'P 1'
#
loop_
_entity.id
_entity.type
_entity.pdbx_description
1 polymer ?
#
loop_
_entity_poly.entity_id
_entity_poly.type
_entity_poly.pdbx_seq_one_letter_code
_entity_poly.pdbx_strand_id
1 'polypeptide(L)'
;MTASLHRLGAGSAAATYYTTDSLREARPDRRDEYYLSEGGGMWWSSGETVVRHDAPIEAASFRDLCAGYHPATGKALVRGAGEG
;
A
#
# COMPACT_ATOMS: atom_id res chain seq x y z
N MET A 1 14.93 -1.98 23.33
CA MET A 1 14.52 -1.14 22.18
C MET A 1 13.01 -1.22 22.08
N THR A 2 12.30 -0.12 22.26
CA THR A 2 10.84 -0.02 22.06
C THR A 2 10.60 0.55 20.67
N ALA A 3 10.09 -0.26 19.74
CA ALA A 3 9.67 0.24 18.44
C ALA A 3 8.38 1.04 18.62
N SER A 4 8.42 2.33 18.29
CA SER A 4 7.20 3.15 18.21
C SER A 4 6.50 2.82 16.89
N LEU A 5 5.28 2.27 16.99
CA LEU A 5 4.46 1.99 15.81
C LEU A 5 3.86 3.31 15.30
N HIS A 6 4.23 3.69 14.07
CA HIS A 6 3.64 4.86 13.43
C HIS A 6 2.32 4.47 12.76
N ARG A 7 1.22 5.14 13.10
CA ARG A 7 -0.05 4.94 12.40
C ARG A 7 0.04 5.57 11.01
N LEU A 8 -0.22 4.78 9.98
CA LEU A 8 -0.17 5.18 8.57
C LEU A 8 -1.56 5.59 8.09
N GLY A 9 -2.08 6.74 8.54
CA GLY A 9 -3.36 7.30 8.07
C GLY A 9 -4.56 6.33 8.06
N ALA A 10 -5.57 6.62 7.23
CA ALA A 10 -6.69 5.75 6.91
C ALA A 10 -7.06 5.91 5.42
N GLY A 11 -7.70 4.90 4.84
CA GLY A 11 -8.19 4.95 3.46
C GLY A 11 -7.09 5.02 2.39
N SER A 12 -7.44 5.52 1.20
CA SER A 12 -6.51 5.65 0.06
C SER A 12 -5.29 6.53 0.37
N ALA A 13 -5.41 7.48 1.30
CA ALA A 13 -4.31 8.34 1.73
C ALA A 13 -3.18 7.56 2.40
N ALA A 14 -3.46 6.42 3.04
CA ALA A 14 -2.44 5.54 3.62
C ALA A 14 -1.46 4.99 2.55
N ALA A 15 -1.93 4.80 1.32
CA ALA A 15 -1.10 4.35 0.20
C ALA A 15 0.00 5.37 -0.17
N THR A 16 -0.24 6.66 0.12
CA THR A 16 0.70 7.75 -0.14
C THR A 16 2.00 7.56 0.65
N TYR A 17 1.93 6.96 1.85
CA TYR A 17 3.12 6.66 2.65
C TYR A 17 4.12 5.78 1.89
N TYR A 18 3.60 4.80 1.15
CA TYR A 18 4.44 3.84 0.42
C TYR A 18 4.79 4.30 -1.00
N THR A 19 4.00 5.20 -1.58
CA THR A 19 4.12 5.59 -3.00
C THR A 19 4.71 6.98 -3.21
N THR A 20 4.49 7.93 -2.31
CA THR A 20 4.78 9.36 -2.55
C THR A 20 5.51 10.04 -1.39
N ASP A 21 5.31 9.60 -0.14
CA ASP A 21 5.83 10.28 1.05
C ASP A 21 7.32 10.00 1.28
N SER A 22 8.11 10.61 0.40
CA SER A 22 9.57 10.65 0.43
C SER A 22 10.10 11.64 1.49
N LEU A 23 9.23 12.39 2.19
CA LEU A 23 9.61 13.46 3.11
C LEU A 23 9.51 13.07 4.60
N ARG A 24 8.79 12.00 4.94
CA ARG A 24 8.70 11.49 6.33
C ARG A 24 9.76 10.47 6.72
N GLU A 25 10.57 10.02 5.78
CA GLU A 25 11.68 9.12 6.06
C GLU A 25 12.86 9.92 6.65
N ALA A 26 13.44 9.46 7.76
CA ALA A 26 14.51 10.19 8.47
C ALA A 26 15.79 10.43 7.63
N ARG A 27 15.90 9.79 6.46
CA ARG A 27 17.04 9.85 5.51
C ARG A 27 16.52 9.71 4.07
N PRO A 28 15.95 10.75 3.46
CA PRO A 28 15.42 10.70 2.09
C PRO A 28 16.53 10.44 1.04
N ASP A 29 17.79 10.73 1.39
CA ASP A 29 19.01 10.44 0.61
C ASP A 29 19.37 8.95 0.52
N ARG A 30 18.76 8.11 1.37
CA ARG A 30 18.98 6.66 1.43
C ARG A 30 17.72 5.85 1.12
N ARG A 31 16.84 6.36 0.26
CA ARG A 31 15.94 5.46 -0.45
C ARG A 31 16.82 4.58 -1.32
N ASP A 32 17.24 3.43 -0.78
CA ASP A 32 17.83 2.37 -1.58
C ASP A 32 16.93 2.18 -2.81
N GLU A 33 17.55 1.88 -3.95
CA GLU A 33 16.91 1.71 -5.28
C GLU A 33 15.60 0.90 -5.23
N TYR A 34 15.48 0.02 -4.22
CA TYR A 34 14.31 -0.74 -3.81
C TYR A 34 12.99 0.05 -3.77
N TYR A 35 12.95 1.27 -3.21
CA TYR A 35 11.72 2.08 -3.19
C TYR A 35 11.58 3.02 -4.40
N LEU A 36 12.71 3.41 -5.03
CA LEU A 36 12.73 4.28 -6.22
C LEU A 36 12.25 3.59 -7.49
N SER A 37 12.19 2.26 -7.49
CA SER A 37 11.54 1.52 -8.58
C SER A 37 10.02 1.81 -8.56
N GLU A 38 9.58 2.69 -9.46
CA GLU A 38 8.18 2.77 -9.89
C GLU A 38 7.71 1.34 -10.25
N GLY A 39 6.91 0.73 -9.37
CA GLY A 39 6.23 -0.54 -9.67
C GLY A 39 7.08 -1.82 -9.63
N GLY A 40 8.06 -1.94 -8.72
CA GLY A 40 8.85 -3.18 -8.55
C GLY A 40 8.29 -4.22 -7.56
N GLY A 41 7.24 -3.87 -6.80
CA GLY A 41 6.67 -4.76 -5.79
C GLY A 41 5.84 -5.89 -6.42
N MET A 42 5.91 -7.08 -5.85
CA MET A 42 5.03 -8.20 -6.19
C MET A 42 4.09 -8.51 -5.03
N TRP A 43 2.84 -8.83 -5.36
CA TRP A 43 1.87 -9.28 -4.37
C TRP A 43 2.28 -10.62 -3.79
N TRP A 44 2.47 -10.66 -2.48
CA TRP A 44 2.73 -11.89 -1.75
C TRP A 44 1.49 -12.28 -0.93
N SER A 45 0.98 -13.48 -1.18
CA SER A 45 -0.12 -14.07 -0.42
C SER A 45 0.05 -15.58 -0.26
N SER A 46 -0.45 -16.15 0.84
CA SER A 46 -0.30 -17.58 1.15
C SER A 46 -1.61 -18.38 1.06
N GLY A 47 -2.56 -17.98 0.21
CA GLY A 47 -3.88 -18.63 0.09
C GLY A 47 -4.79 -17.98 -0.96
N GLU A 48 -6.09 -18.30 -0.95
CA GLU A 48 -7.08 -17.62 -1.78
C GLU A 48 -7.20 -16.15 -1.35
N THR A 49 -6.81 -15.23 -2.23
CA THR A 49 -6.73 -13.81 -1.91
C THR A 49 -7.32 -12.93 -3.00
N VAL A 50 -7.71 -11.71 -2.61
CA VAL A 50 -8.23 -10.66 -3.50
C VAL A 50 -7.22 -10.26 -4.58
N VAL A 51 -5.93 -10.41 -4.28
CA VAL A 51 -4.81 -10.18 -5.20
C VAL A 51 -4.19 -11.50 -5.64
N ARG A 52 -3.60 -11.54 -6.83
CA ARG A 52 -2.89 -12.73 -7.33
C ARG A 52 -1.46 -12.72 -6.81
N HIS A 53 -1.01 -13.84 -6.24
CA HIS A 53 0.38 -14.05 -5.85
C HIS A 53 1.34 -13.82 -7.05
N ASP A 54 2.52 -13.24 -6.79
CA ASP A 54 3.56 -12.88 -7.77
C ASP A 54 3.08 -11.96 -8.91
N ALA A 55 1.90 -11.32 -8.78
CA ALA A 55 1.50 -10.28 -9.71
C ALA A 55 2.20 -8.96 -9.37
N PRO A 56 2.58 -8.16 -10.37
CA PRO A 56 3.11 -6.81 -10.13
C PRO A 56 2.07 -5.96 -9.40
N ILE A 57 2.54 -5.12 -8.47
CA ILE A 57 1.69 -4.18 -7.75
C ILE A 57 1.43 -2.97 -8.63
N GLU A 58 0.19 -2.83 -9.08
CA GLU A 58 -0.28 -1.60 -9.70
C GLU A 58 -0.69 -0.57 -8.63
N ALA A 59 -0.26 0.67 -8.80
CA ALA A 59 -0.52 1.75 -7.84
C ALA A 59 -2.03 1.98 -7.59
N ALA A 60 -2.87 1.83 -8.62
CA ALA A 60 -4.32 1.95 -8.49
C ALA A 60 -4.90 0.83 -7.60
N SER A 61 -4.53 -0.41 -7.91
CA SER A 61 -4.97 -1.58 -7.12
C SER A 61 -4.55 -1.50 -5.65
N PHE A 62 -3.33 -1.01 -5.38
CA PHE A 62 -2.86 -0.80 -4.01
C PHE A 62 -3.67 0.28 -3.27
N ARG A 63 -3.98 1.41 -3.93
CA ARG A 63 -4.83 2.47 -3.35
C ARG A 63 -6.24 1.98 -3.03
N ASP A 64 -6.84 1.20 -3.91
CA ASP A 64 -8.19 0.66 -3.72
C ASP A 64 -8.22 -0.27 -2.51
N LEU A 65 -7.21 -1.12 -2.35
CA LEU A 65 -7.08 -1.98 -1.17
C LEU A 65 -6.88 -1.19 0.11
N CYS A 66 -6.06 -0.13 0.11
CA CYS A 66 -5.92 0.78 1.25
C CYS A 66 -7.25 1.47 1.60
N ALA A 67 -8.09 1.76 0.61
CA ALA A 67 -9.43 2.28 0.80
C ALA A 67 -10.47 1.21 1.18
N GLY A 68 -10.10 -0.08 1.22
CA GLY A 68 -11.02 -1.18 1.54
C GLY A 68 -11.91 -1.61 0.39
N TYR A 69 -11.53 -1.34 -0.85
CA TYR A 69 -12.22 -1.79 -2.07
C TYR A 69 -11.47 -2.93 -2.75
N HIS A 70 -12.24 -3.80 -3.41
CA HIS A 70 -11.70 -4.86 -4.26
C HIS A 70 -11.19 -4.24 -5.57
N PRO A 71 -9.89 -4.37 -5.92
CA PRO A 71 -9.27 -3.69 -7.05
C PRO A 71 -9.88 -4.09 -8.40
N ALA A 72 -10.21 -5.37 -8.60
CA ALA A 72 -10.82 -5.82 -9.86
C ALA A 72 -12.32 -5.53 -10.01
N THR A 73 -13.07 -5.34 -8.91
CA THR A 73 -14.55 -5.27 -8.96
C THR A 73 -15.15 -4.00 -8.37
N GLY A 74 -14.35 -3.17 -7.69
CA GLY A 74 -14.78 -1.96 -6.99
C GLY A 74 -15.68 -2.21 -5.77
N LYS A 75 -15.93 -3.47 -5.39
CA LYS A 75 -16.81 -3.80 -4.27
C LYS A 75 -16.12 -3.50 -2.93
N ALA A 76 -16.88 -2.99 -1.96
CA ALA A 76 -16.37 -2.80 -0.61
C ALA A 76 -16.06 -4.15 0.05
N LEU A 77 -14.84 -4.28 0.57
CA LEU A 77 -14.37 -5.45 1.33
C LEU A 77 -14.62 -5.30 2.82
N VAL A 78 -14.71 -4.07 3.31
CA VAL A 78 -14.90 -3.73 4.73
C VAL A 78 -16.06 -2.76 4.91
N ARG A 79 -16.66 -2.75 6.10
CA ARG A 79 -17.64 -1.73 6.48
C ARG A 79 -16.90 -0.41 6.70
N GLY A 80 -17.29 0.64 5.98
CA GLY A 80 -16.61 1.95 6.00
C GLY A 80 -15.50 2.12 4.94
N ALA A 81 -15.52 1.31 3.88
CA ALA A 81 -14.60 1.50 2.75
C ALA A 81 -14.69 2.94 2.18
N GLY A 82 -13.54 3.54 1.91
CA GLY A 82 -13.41 4.93 1.46
C GLY A 82 -13.46 5.99 2.56
N GLU A 83 -13.89 5.67 3.78
CA GLU A 83 -13.86 6.62 4.90
C GLU A 83 -12.49 6.60 5.58
N GLY A 84 -11.78 7.73 5.49
CA GLY A 84 -10.44 7.93 6.07
C GLY A 84 -10.12 9.41 6.22
#